data_AF-A0A8T4ZMC6-F1
#
_entry.id   AF-A0A8T4ZMC6-F1
#
_cell.length_a   1.000
_cell.length_b   1.000
_cell.length_c   1.000
_cell.angle_alpha   90.00
_cell.angle_beta   90.00
_cell.angle_gamma   90.00
#
_symmetry.space_group_name_H-M   'P 1'
#
loop_
_entity.id
_entity.type
_entity.pdbx_description
1 polymer ?
#
loop_
_entity_poly.entity_id
_entity_poly.type
_entity_poly.pdbx_seq_one_letter_code
_entity_poly.pdbx_strand_id
1 'polypeptide(L)'
;MNPFIRFITRRLAFLLMTFFAFLLIIFALPRAIPGNPLASLLYQIIQQAQSNPDLVKAVYKKLLEEFGMDKPVHIQLIEFLGRLGSGDLGTPIAFYPRKVADLVFSYLPWSLGLLIPATLTSWFRDNFLSPNQIKTQRGI
;
A
#
# COMPACT_ATOMS: atom_id res chain seq x y z
N MET A 1 -6.89 -22.87 28.47
CA MET A 1 -6.18 -22.23 27.33
C MET A 1 -5.23 -21.19 27.89
N ASN A 2 -3.93 -21.27 27.58
CA ASN A 2 -2.91 -20.37 28.15
C ASN A 2 -3.28 -18.90 27.84
N PRO A 3 -3.21 -17.98 28.83
CA PRO A 3 -3.58 -16.57 28.65
C PRO A 3 -2.78 -15.91 27.52
N PHE A 4 -1.54 -16.37 27.31
CA PHE A 4 -0.67 -15.96 26.21
C PHE A 4 -1.24 -16.34 24.82
N ILE A 5 -1.75 -17.57 24.65
CA ILE A 5 -2.37 -18.02 23.39
C ILE A 5 -3.65 -17.23 23.14
N ARG A 6 -4.49 -17.01 24.16
CA ARG A 6 -5.71 -16.20 24.02
C ARG A 6 -5.41 -14.76 23.59
N PHE A 7 -4.35 -14.17 24.12
CA PHE A 7 -3.89 -12.84 23.74
C PHE A 7 -3.40 -12.81 22.28
N ILE A 8 -2.52 -13.74 21.89
CA ILE A 8 -2.01 -13.83 20.52
C ILE A 8 -3.15 -14.04 19.52
N THR A 9 -4.04 -15.00 19.77
CA THR A 9 -5.15 -15.29 18.86
C THR A 9 -6.08 -14.09 18.68
N ARG A 10 -6.41 -13.37 19.77
CA ARG A 10 -7.24 -12.15 19.67
C ARG A 10 -6.55 -11.06 18.84
N ARG A 11 -5.24 -10.90 19.02
CA ARG A 11 -4.46 -9.89 18.30
C ARG A 11 -4.31 -10.26 16.82
N LEU A 12 -4.07 -11.53 16.53
CA LEU A 12 -3.96 -12.05 15.18
C LEU A 12 -5.30 -11.97 14.43
N ALA A 13 -6.41 -12.29 15.10
CA ALA A 13 -7.75 -12.13 14.54
C ALA A 13 -8.06 -10.67 14.19
N PHE A 14 -7.72 -9.73 15.09
CA PHE A 14 -7.89 -8.30 14.81
C PHE A 14 -7.02 -7.83 13.64
N LEU A 15 -5.79 -8.33 13.55
CA LEU A 15 -4.85 -7.99 12.48
C LEU A 15 -5.35 -8.51 11.12
N LEU A 16 -5.84 -9.76 11.07
CA LEU A 16 -6.45 -10.34 9.87
C LEU A 16 -7.71 -9.60 9.46
N MET A 17 -8.58 -9.25 10.40
CA MET A 17 -9.79 -8.47 10.14
C MET A 17 -9.45 -7.10 9.53
N THR A 18 -8.48 -6.41 10.13
CA THR A 18 -8.01 -5.10 9.65
C THR A 18 -7.37 -5.22 8.27
N PHE A 19 -6.55 -6.25 8.07
CA PHE A 19 -5.92 -6.53 6.78
C PHE A 19 -6.96 -6.77 5.67
N PHE A 20 -7.99 -7.57 5.96
CA PHE A 20 -9.11 -7.78 5.03
C PHE A 20 -9.88 -6.49 4.72
N ALA A 21 -10.18 -5.68 5.74
CA ALA A 21 -10.82 -4.38 5.53
C ALA A 21 -9.95 -3.47 4.65
N PHE A 22 -8.64 -3.45 4.89
CA PHE A 22 -7.70 -2.65 4.12
C PHE A 22 -7.60 -3.12 2.66
N LEU A 23 -7.54 -4.44 2.44
CA LEU A 23 -7.59 -5.04 1.11
C LEU A 23 -8.86 -4.63 0.34
N LEU A 24 -10.01 -4.70 0.99
CA LEU A 24 -11.27 -4.26 0.40
C LEU A 24 -11.24 -2.78 0.04
N ILE A 25 -10.68 -1.92 0.92
CA ILE A 25 -10.55 -0.48 0.66
C ILE A 25 -9.62 -0.22 -0.51
N ILE A 26 -8.42 -0.79 -0.54
CA ILE A 26 -7.44 -0.64 -1.63
C ILE A 26 -8.05 -1.09 -2.96
N PHE A 27 -8.86 -2.14 -2.93
CA PHE A 27 -9.52 -2.68 -4.10
C PHE A 27 -10.74 -1.83 -4.54
N ALA A 28 -11.46 -1.24 -3.60
CA ALA A 28 -12.63 -0.40 -3.87
C ALA A 28 -12.25 1.02 -4.28
N LEU A 29 -11.18 1.59 -3.71
CA LEU A 29 -10.77 2.99 -3.93
C LEU A 29 -10.59 3.34 -5.41
N PRO A 30 -9.80 2.60 -6.22
CA PRO A 30 -9.65 2.88 -7.64
C PRO A 30 -10.95 2.73 -8.45
N ARG A 31 -11.91 1.93 -7.96
CA ARG A 31 -13.21 1.74 -8.63
C ARG A 31 -14.25 2.79 -8.22
N ALA A 32 -14.10 3.38 -7.04
CA ALA A 32 -14.95 4.45 -6.54
C ALA A 32 -14.62 5.80 -7.19
N ILE A 33 -13.39 5.97 -7.71
CA ILE A 33 -13.01 7.15 -8.48
C ILE A 33 -13.71 7.08 -9.85
N PRO A 34 -14.62 8.02 -10.18
CA PRO A 34 -15.23 8.08 -11.50
C PRO A 34 -14.17 8.54 -12.51
N GLY A 35 -13.75 7.62 -13.37
CA GLY A 35 -12.74 7.85 -14.40
C GLY A 35 -11.95 6.57 -14.61
N ASN A 36 -11.95 6.04 -15.83
CA ASN A 36 -11.19 4.82 -16.12
C ASN A 36 -9.69 5.15 -15.99
N PRO A 37 -8.99 4.66 -14.95
CA PRO A 37 -7.60 5.02 -14.72
C PRO A 37 -6.68 4.47 -15.83
N LEU A 38 -7.13 3.43 -16.56
CA LEU A 38 -6.46 2.97 -17.78
C LEU A 38 -6.58 3.99 -18.91
N ALA A 39 -7.71 4.68 -19.03
CA ALA A 39 -7.86 5.71 -20.05
C ALA A 39 -6.91 6.88 -19.76
N SER A 40 -6.80 7.33 -18.51
CA SER A 40 -5.84 8.40 -18.15
C SER A 40 -4.38 8.00 -18.36
N LEU A 41 -4.02 6.74 -18.06
CA LEU A 41 -2.69 6.23 -18.41
C LEU A 41 -2.47 6.18 -19.91
N LEU A 42 -3.46 5.71 -20.67
CA LEU A 42 -3.37 5.64 -22.11
C LEU A 42 -3.13 7.05 -22.68
N TYR A 43 -3.88 8.04 -22.21
CA TYR A 43 -3.65 9.44 -22.57
C TYR A 43 -2.23 9.90 -22.23
N GLN A 44 -1.69 9.54 -21.08
CA GLN A 44 -0.32 9.89 -20.69
C GLN A 44 0.74 9.22 -21.57
N ILE A 45 0.54 7.94 -21.94
CA ILE A 45 1.39 7.20 -22.86
C ILE A 45 1.30 7.77 -24.28
N ILE A 46 0.09 8.09 -24.76
CA ILE A 46 -0.13 8.72 -26.09
C ILE A 46 0.60 10.07 -26.18
N GLN A 47 0.51 10.88 -25.12
CA GLN A 47 1.15 12.19 -25.04
C GLN A 47 2.68 12.08 -25.01
N GLN A 48 3.23 11.05 -24.35
CA GLN A 48 4.69 10.80 -24.36
C GLN A 48 5.17 10.16 -25.65
N ALA A 49 4.36 9.33 -26.32
CA ALA A 49 4.80 8.50 -27.42
C ALA A 49 4.64 9.15 -28.81
N GLN A 50 3.95 10.29 -28.98
CA GLN A 50 3.68 10.89 -30.30
C GLN A 50 3.28 9.87 -31.40
N SER A 51 2.53 8.82 -31.04
CA SER A 51 2.47 7.60 -31.87
C SER A 51 1.07 7.29 -32.42
N ASN A 52 1.07 6.78 -33.65
CA ASN A 52 -0.07 6.40 -34.49
C ASN A 52 -1.28 5.80 -33.73
N PRO A 53 -2.51 6.26 -34.04
CA PRO A 53 -3.74 5.87 -33.33
C PRO A 53 -4.06 4.37 -33.37
N ASP A 54 -3.55 3.61 -34.34
CA ASP A 54 -3.77 2.15 -34.42
C ASP A 54 -2.88 1.35 -33.45
N LEU A 55 -1.63 1.79 -33.21
CA LEU A 55 -0.76 1.19 -32.21
C LEU A 55 -1.30 1.43 -30.79
N VAL A 56 -1.90 2.61 -30.57
CA VAL A 56 -2.52 2.98 -29.30
C VAL A 56 -3.68 2.03 -28.94
N LYS A 57 -4.51 1.65 -29.91
CA LYS A 57 -5.61 0.69 -29.68
C LYS A 57 -5.09 -0.70 -29.32
N ALA A 58 -4.01 -1.15 -29.96
CA ALA A 58 -3.38 -2.44 -29.67
C ALA A 58 -2.76 -2.46 -28.25
N VAL A 59 -2.07 -1.38 -27.87
CA VAL A 59 -1.51 -1.20 -26.52
C VAL A 59 -2.62 -1.11 -25.47
N TYR A 60 -3.70 -0.39 -25.75
CA TYR A 60 -4.87 -0.33 -24.85
C TYR A 60 -5.48 -1.71 -24.60
N LYS A 61 -5.65 -2.50 -25.66
CA LYS A 61 -6.21 -3.85 -25.56
C LYS A 61 -5.30 -4.78 -24.75
N LYS A 62 -3.98 -4.69 -24.96
CA LYS A 62 -3.00 -5.42 -24.13
C LYS A 62 -3.03 -4.99 -22.67
N LEU A 63 -3.12 -3.68 -22.39
CA LEU A 63 -3.23 -3.20 -21.00
C LEU A 63 -4.52 -3.66 -20.34
N LEU A 64 -5.66 -3.64 -21.04
CA LEU A 64 -6.92 -4.17 -20.53
C LEU A 64 -6.81 -5.65 -20.15
N GLU A 65 -6.12 -6.44 -20.97
CA GLU A 65 -5.89 -7.86 -20.76
C GLU A 65 -4.90 -8.10 -19.61
N GLU A 66 -3.82 -7.32 -19.53
CA GLU A 66 -2.76 -7.40 -18.52
C GLU A 66 -3.24 -6.95 -17.13
N PHE A 67 -4.12 -5.94 -17.06
CA PHE A 67 -4.79 -5.50 -15.84
C PHE A 67 -6.06 -6.31 -15.51
N GLY A 68 -6.45 -7.25 -16.38
CA GLY A 68 -7.59 -8.14 -16.15
C GLY A 68 -8.93 -7.41 -15.97
N MET A 69 -9.06 -6.19 -16.50
CA MET A 69 -10.30 -5.39 -16.37
C MET A 69 -11.49 -6.01 -17.10
N ASP A 70 -11.25 -6.99 -17.96
CA ASP A 70 -12.27 -7.78 -18.66
C ASP A 70 -12.86 -8.91 -17.79
N LYS A 71 -12.22 -9.24 -16.65
CA LYS A 71 -12.67 -10.31 -15.75
C LYS A 71 -13.61 -9.76 -14.67
N PRO A 72 -14.59 -10.56 -14.19
CA PRO A 72 -15.44 -10.15 -13.09
C PRO A 72 -14.64 -9.90 -11.81
N VAL A 73 -15.12 -8.96 -11.01
CA VAL A 73 -14.43 -8.38 -9.84
C VAL A 73 -13.90 -9.44 -8.87
N HIS A 74 -14.63 -10.54 -8.66
CA HIS A 74 -14.20 -11.61 -7.76
C HIS A 74 -12.94 -12.35 -8.26
N ILE A 75 -12.78 -12.53 -9.58
CA ILE A 75 -11.58 -13.17 -10.16
C ILE A 75 -10.37 -12.25 -10.02
N GLN A 76 -10.55 -10.94 -10.25
CA GLN A 76 -9.49 -9.94 -10.04
C GLN A 76 -8.99 -9.94 -8.59
N LEU A 77 -9.89 -10.14 -7.61
CA LEU A 77 -9.51 -10.23 -6.21
C LEU A 77 -8.72 -11.51 -5.91
N ILE A 78 -9.12 -12.64 -6.46
CA ILE A 78 -8.43 -13.93 -6.26
C ILE A 78 -7.04 -13.92 -6.90
N GLU A 79 -6.92 -13.40 -8.12
CA GLU A 79 -5.61 -13.25 -8.79
C GLU A 79 -4.71 -12.27 -8.03
N PHE A 80 -5.27 -11.16 -7.53
CA PHE A 80 -4.54 -10.22 -6.67
C PHE A 80 -4.03 -10.90 -5.39
N LEU A 81 -4.87 -11.68 -4.71
CA LEU A 81 -4.49 -12.41 -3.49
C LEU A 81 -3.42 -13.49 -3.78
N GLY A 82 -3.50 -14.18 -4.92
CA GLY A 82 -2.48 -15.13 -5.36
C GLY A 82 -1.13 -14.46 -5.59
N ARG A 83 -1.11 -13.32 -6.31
CA ARG A 83 0.11 -12.53 -6.56
C ARG A 83 0.69 -11.94 -5.27
N LEU A 84 -0.18 -11.46 -4.38
CA LEU A 84 0.20 -10.98 -3.04
C LEU A 84 0.88 -12.08 -2.22
N GLY A 85 0.36 -13.30 -2.28
CA GLY A 85 0.96 -14.48 -1.62
C GLY A 85 2.32 -14.87 -2.19
N SER A 86 2.56 -14.62 -3.48
CA SER A 86 3.87 -14.82 -4.13
C SER A 86 4.86 -13.66 -3.92
N GLY A 87 4.45 -12.59 -3.23
CA GLY A 87 5.26 -11.38 -3.05
C GLY A 87 5.30 -10.46 -4.28
N ASP A 88 4.50 -10.74 -5.31
CA ASP A 88 4.31 -9.85 -6.46
C ASP A 88 3.18 -8.87 -6.15
N LEU A 89 3.57 -7.66 -5.72
CA LEU A 89 2.65 -6.55 -5.48
C LEU A 89 2.06 -5.97 -6.79
N GLY A 90 2.54 -6.43 -7.96
CA GLY A 90 2.12 -5.99 -9.27
C GLY A 90 2.71 -4.65 -9.69
N THR A 91 2.16 -4.13 -10.78
CA THR A 91 2.49 -2.81 -11.34
C THR A 91 1.31 -1.88 -11.05
N PRO A 92 1.49 -0.76 -10.34
CA PRO A 92 0.41 0.17 -10.11
C PRO A 92 0.05 0.83 -11.43
N ILE A 93 -1.26 0.92 -11.71
CA ILE A 93 -1.81 1.56 -12.90
C ILE A 93 -1.14 2.95 -13.04
N ALA A 94 -1.27 3.83 -12.04
CA ALA A 94 -0.75 5.21 -12.08
C ALA A 94 0.76 5.40 -12.38
N PHE A 95 1.61 4.38 -12.19
CA PHE A 95 3.07 4.50 -12.38
C PHE A 95 3.66 3.39 -13.28
N TYR A 96 2.88 2.89 -14.23
CA TYR A 96 3.35 1.94 -15.23
C TYR A 96 4.58 2.49 -15.98
N PRO A 97 5.64 1.68 -16.24
CA PRO A 97 5.78 0.24 -16.00
C PRO A 97 6.51 -0.14 -14.68
N ARG A 98 6.60 0.76 -13.70
CA ARG A 98 7.40 0.52 -12.48
C ARG A 98 6.69 -0.42 -11.51
N LYS A 99 7.39 -1.44 -11.00
CA LYS A 99 6.83 -2.36 -9.99
C LYS A 99 6.55 -1.60 -8.69
N VAL A 100 5.50 -2.01 -7.97
CA VAL A 100 5.17 -1.42 -6.65
C VAL A 100 6.35 -1.56 -5.68
N ALA A 101 7.07 -2.69 -5.69
CA ALA A 101 8.22 -2.91 -4.83
C ALA A 101 9.30 -1.83 -5.02
N ASP A 102 9.64 -1.50 -6.26
CA ASP A 102 10.66 -0.49 -6.57
C ASP A 102 10.24 0.90 -6.11
N LEU A 103 8.95 1.23 -6.25
CA LEU A 103 8.38 2.46 -5.71
C LEU A 103 8.51 2.51 -4.19
N VAL A 104 8.09 1.44 -3.50
CA VAL A 104 8.18 1.33 -2.04
C VAL A 104 9.63 1.49 -1.57
N PHE A 105 10.58 0.81 -2.20
CA PHE A 105 12.00 0.95 -1.88
C PHE A 105 12.54 2.36 -2.15
N SER A 106 12.02 3.07 -3.15
CA SER A 106 12.43 4.45 -3.43
C SER A 106 11.95 5.44 -2.36
N TYR A 107 10.79 5.19 -1.74
CA TYR A 107 10.23 6.08 -0.70
C TYR A 107 10.64 5.68 0.73
N LEU A 108 11.13 4.45 0.91
CA LEU A 108 11.51 3.88 2.20
C LEU A 108 12.58 4.73 2.93
N PRO A 109 13.68 5.15 2.28
CA PRO A 109 14.72 5.94 2.94
C PRO A 109 14.18 7.26 3.46
N TRP A 110 13.24 7.89 2.73
CA TRP A 110 12.71 9.18 3.15
C TRP A 110 11.76 9.05 4.35
N SER A 111 10.93 8.00 4.33
CA SER A 111 10.04 7.69 5.45
C SER A 111 10.83 7.38 6.73
N LEU A 112 11.91 6.59 6.61
CA LEU A 112 12.81 6.32 7.72
C LEU A 112 13.56 7.58 8.17
N GLY A 113 13.99 8.42 7.23
CA GLY A 113 14.64 9.70 7.53
C GLY A 113 13.77 10.66 8.34
N LEU A 114 12.44 10.57 8.25
CA LEU A 114 11.51 11.34 9.08
C LEU A 114 11.17 10.62 10.39
N LEU A 115 10.95 9.30 10.33
CA LEU A 115 10.54 8.49 11.48
C LEU A 115 11.64 8.41 12.54
N ILE A 116 12.90 8.23 12.13
CA ILE A 116 14.03 8.04 13.05
C ILE A 116 14.24 9.28 13.92
N PRO A 117 14.39 10.51 13.38
CA PRO A 117 14.56 11.71 14.20
C PRO A 117 13.34 12.01 15.07
N ALA A 118 12.12 11.80 14.56
CA ALA A 118 10.89 11.99 15.34
C ALA A 118 10.83 11.04 16.55
N THR A 119 11.16 9.77 16.34
CA THR A 119 11.19 8.77 17.42
C THR A 119 12.31 9.07 18.41
N LEU A 120 13.49 9.46 17.90
CA LEU A 120 14.65 9.76 18.73
C LEU A 120 14.41 10.99 19.61
N THR A 121 13.83 12.05 19.04
CA THR A 121 13.51 13.28 19.80
C THR A 121 12.44 13.03 20.87
N SER A 122 11.40 12.24 20.58
CA SER A 122 10.43 11.82 21.60
C SER A 122 11.12 11.05 22.72
N TRP A 123 11.90 10.02 22.36
CA TRP A 123 12.60 9.18 23.33
C TRP A 123 13.54 9.99 24.21
N PHE A 124 14.32 10.93 23.64
CA PHE A 124 15.19 11.81 24.40
C PHE A 124 14.40 12.71 25.35
N ARG A 125 13.33 13.35 24.88
CA ARG A 125 12.47 14.19 25.72
C ARG A 125 11.89 13.39 26.88
N ASP A 126 11.38 12.19 26.62
CA ASP A 126 10.76 11.33 27.61
C ASP A 126 11.79 10.84 28.64
N ASN A 127 12.99 10.47 28.19
CA ASN A 127 14.08 10.03 29.06
C ASN A 127 14.65 11.15 29.94
N PHE A 128 14.66 12.41 29.46
CA PHE A 128 15.11 13.57 30.25
C PHE A 128 14.05 14.08 31.23
N LEU A 129 12.76 13.93 30.94
CA LEU A 129 11.67 14.36 31.83
C LEU A 129 11.34 13.32 32.92
N SER A 130 11.59 12.04 32.65
CA SER A 130 11.34 10.93 33.59
C SER A 130 12.02 11.08 34.97
N PRO A 131 13.30 11.49 35.09
CA PRO A 131 13.97 11.65 36.38
C PRO A 131 13.29 12.63 37.34
N ASN A 132 12.65 13.67 36.81
CA ASN A 132 12.01 14.72 37.62
C ASN A 132 10.58 14.35 38.07
N GLN A 133 9.93 13.41 37.37
CA GLN A 133 8.59 12.91 37.74
C GLN A 133 8.66 11.90 38.89
N ILE A 134 9.75 11.13 38.99
CA ILE A 134 9.97 10.17 40.09
C ILE A 134 10.21 10.88 41.43
N LYS A 135 10.84 12.07 41.40
CA LYS A 135 11.04 12.91 42.60
C LYS A 135 9.77 13.64 43.03
N THR A 136 8.98 14.16 42.08
CA THR A 136 7.75 14.91 42.41
C THR A 136 6.66 14.04 43.05
N GLN A 137 6.60 12.74 42.75
CA GLN A 137 5.65 11.81 43.39
C GLN A 137 6.14 11.21 44.72
N ARG A 138 7.45 11.23 45.00
CA ARG A 138 8.01 10.91 46.31
C ARG A 138 8.31 12.22 47.02
N GLY A 139 7.34 12.81 47.71
CA GLY A 139 7.48 14.13 48.35
C GLY A 139 8.73 14.29 49.23
N ILE A 140 9.82 14.72 48.59
CA ILE A 140 11.05 15.31 49.13
C ILE A 140 11.45 16.46 48.21
#